data_AF-Q0R3P9-F1
#
_entry.id   AF-Q0R3P9-F1
#
_cell.length_a   1.000
_cell.length_b   1.000
_cell.length_c   1.000
_cell.angle_alpha   90.00
_cell.angle_beta   90.00
_cell.angle_gamma   90.00
#
_symmetry.space_group_name_H-M   'P 1'
#
loop_
_entity.id
_entity.type
_entity.pdbx_description
1 polymer ?
#
loop_
_entity_poly.entity_id
_entity_poly.type
_entity_poly.pdbx_seq_one_letter_code
_entity_poly.pdbx_strand_id
1 'polypeptide(L)'
;VMEQLIYFHDHALMIMLMIITTVFYTMISIILNKQTSRFILEGQMIETVWTIAPAIILVFIAIPSLRLLYLMDEIHNPVVTLKTVGHQWYWSYEYSDFMKLEFDSYMVQQEDQQINTFRLLDTDNRVVLPMNSPIRMIVTAADVLHSWAVPSLGVKTDATPGRLNQTSFSINRPGLLYGQCSEICGANHSFMPI
;
A
#
# COMPACT_ATOMS: atom_id res chain seq x y z
N VAL A 1 5.89 -10.28 1.90
CA VAL A 1 4.66 -9.52 2.20
C VAL A 1 3.84 -9.21 0.95
N MET A 2 4.38 -8.49 -0.04
CA MET A 2 3.60 -8.09 -1.23
C MET A 2 2.92 -9.26 -1.97
N GLU A 3 3.59 -10.39 -2.12
CA GLU A 3 2.98 -11.59 -2.73
C GLU A 3 1.74 -12.09 -1.96
N GLN A 4 1.79 -12.09 -0.63
CA GLN A 4 0.63 -12.45 0.20
C GLN A 4 -0.49 -11.40 0.12
N LEU A 5 -0.14 -10.11 -0.04
CA LEU A 5 -1.11 -9.06 -0.32
C LEU A 5 -1.81 -9.27 -1.67
N ILE A 6 -1.11 -9.73 -2.70
CA ILE A 6 -1.70 -10.07 -4.01
C ILE A 6 -2.67 -11.23 -3.87
N TYR A 7 -2.29 -12.32 -3.19
CA TYR A 7 -3.19 -13.45 -2.95
C TYR A 7 -4.44 -13.06 -2.15
N PHE A 8 -4.27 -12.21 -1.13
CA PHE A 8 -5.40 -11.70 -0.35
C PHE A 8 -6.31 -10.80 -1.19
N HIS A 9 -5.72 -9.91 -2.00
CA HIS A 9 -6.45 -9.07 -2.94
C HIS A 9 -7.30 -9.91 -3.90
N ASP A 10 -6.72 -10.94 -4.52
CA ASP A 10 -7.43 -11.80 -5.47
C ASP A 10 -8.58 -12.58 -4.80
N HIS A 11 -8.37 -13.05 -3.57
CA HIS A 11 -9.42 -13.68 -2.75
C HIS A 11 -10.58 -12.70 -2.46
N ALA A 12 -10.27 -11.48 -2.02
CA ALA A 12 -11.28 -10.45 -1.76
C ALA A 12 -12.00 -10.03 -3.05
N LEU A 13 -11.27 -9.90 -4.16
CA LEU A 13 -11.82 -9.54 -5.47
C LEU A 13 -12.78 -10.61 -5.98
N MET A 14 -12.45 -11.89 -5.84
CA MET A 14 -13.34 -13.01 -6.19
C MET A 14 -14.68 -12.90 -5.43
N ILE A 15 -14.64 -12.64 -4.13
CA ILE A 15 -15.84 -12.48 -3.30
C ILE A 15 -16.65 -11.26 -3.73
N MET A 16 -16.00 -10.11 -3.94
CA MET A 16 -16.68 -8.90 -4.42
C MET A 16 -17.35 -9.11 -5.79
N LEU A 17 -16.68 -9.79 -6.72
CA LEU A 17 -17.24 -10.11 -8.02
C LEU A 17 -18.47 -11.03 -7.91
N MET A 18 -18.44 -12.03 -7.02
CA MET A 18 -19.59 -12.87 -6.73
C MET A 18 -20.79 -12.05 -6.20
N ILE A 19 -20.55 -11.09 -5.30
CA ILE A 19 -21.60 -10.20 -4.78
C ILE A 19 -22.16 -9.31 -5.89
N ILE A 20 -21.29 -8.66 -6.68
CA ILE A 20 -21.72 -7.76 -7.76
C ILE A 20 -22.53 -8.52 -8.81
N THR A 21 -22.08 -9.71 -9.21
CA THR A 21 -22.78 -10.53 -10.21
C THR A 21 -24.14 -11.02 -9.72
N THR A 22 -24.25 -11.43 -8.45
CA THR A 22 -25.54 -11.84 -7.86
C THR A 22 -26.52 -10.67 -7.74
N VAL A 23 -26.07 -9.51 -7.25
CA VAL A 23 -26.91 -8.30 -7.20
C VAL A 23 -27.33 -7.88 -8.60
N PHE A 24 -26.40 -7.82 -9.55
CA PHE A 24 -26.70 -7.47 -10.94
C PHE A 24 -27.71 -8.43 -11.58
N TYR A 25 -27.54 -9.73 -11.36
CA TYR A 25 -28.49 -10.74 -11.83
C TYR A 25 -29.88 -10.56 -11.22
N THR A 26 -29.99 -10.35 -9.90
CA THR A 26 -31.29 -10.11 -9.24
C THR A 26 -31.99 -8.88 -9.80
N MET A 27 -31.27 -7.77 -9.99
CA MET A 27 -31.83 -6.54 -10.57
C MET A 27 -32.37 -6.76 -11.98
N ILE A 28 -31.59 -7.43 -12.87
CA ILE A 28 -32.07 -7.77 -14.21
C ILE A 28 -33.30 -8.68 -14.14
N SER A 29 -33.28 -9.69 -13.28
CA SER A 29 -34.38 -10.64 -13.15
C SER A 29 -35.69 -9.95 -12.74
N ILE A 30 -35.63 -8.96 -11.83
CA ILE A 30 -36.79 -8.19 -11.38
C ILE A 30 -37.31 -7.30 -12.52
N ILE A 31 -36.43 -6.65 -13.29
CA ILE A 31 -36.81 -5.79 -14.43
C ILE A 31 -37.48 -6.60 -15.54
N LEU A 32 -36.99 -7.82 -15.82
CA LEU A 32 -37.54 -8.68 -16.87
C LEU A 32 -38.81 -9.44 -16.43
N ASN A 33 -39.09 -9.51 -15.12
CA ASN A 33 -40.22 -10.26 -14.60
C ASN A 33 -41.55 -9.53 -14.90
N LYS A 34 -42.48 -10.26 -15.54
CA LYS A 34 -43.83 -9.74 -15.86
C LYS A 34 -44.87 -10.05 -14.78
N GLN A 35 -44.59 -10.97 -13.86
CA GLN A 35 -45.52 -11.36 -12.80
C GLN A 35 -45.59 -10.28 -11.73
N THR A 36 -46.79 -10.00 -11.24
CA THR A 36 -47.00 -8.96 -10.21
C THR A 36 -47.40 -9.60 -8.88
N SER A 37 -46.74 -9.17 -7.81
CA SER A 37 -47.14 -9.42 -6.43
C SER A 37 -47.03 -8.11 -5.66
N ARG A 38 -48.14 -7.62 -5.09
CA ARG A 38 -48.22 -6.26 -4.50
C ARG A 38 -48.47 -6.25 -2.99
N PHE A 39 -48.93 -7.36 -2.43
CA PHE A 39 -49.42 -7.42 -1.05
C PHE A 39 -48.43 -8.12 -0.09
N ILE A 40 -47.23 -8.46 -0.56
CA ILE A 40 -46.17 -8.99 0.32
C ILE A 40 -45.54 -7.79 1.04
N LEU A 41 -45.80 -7.67 2.35
CA LEU A 41 -45.30 -6.59 3.19
C LEU A 41 -44.12 -7.00 4.07
N GLU A 42 -44.04 -8.29 4.43
CA GLU A 42 -43.03 -8.82 5.34
C GLU A 42 -42.45 -10.14 4.82
N GLY A 43 -41.23 -10.45 5.24
CA GLY A 43 -40.50 -11.63 4.81
C GLY A 43 -39.39 -12.02 5.77
N GLN A 44 -39.67 -12.23 7.05
CA GLN A 44 -38.64 -12.50 8.09
C GLN A 44 -37.56 -13.52 7.66
N MET A 45 -37.95 -14.56 6.92
CA MET A 45 -37.00 -15.55 6.39
C MET A 45 -35.98 -14.96 5.42
N ILE A 46 -36.38 -14.09 4.48
CA ILE A 46 -35.43 -13.46 3.53
C ILE A 46 -34.52 -12.47 4.25
N GLU A 47 -35.06 -11.76 5.24
CA GLU A 47 -34.28 -10.85 6.07
C GLU A 47 -33.19 -11.58 6.84
N THR A 48 -33.57 -12.70 7.47
CA THR A 48 -32.63 -13.54 8.20
C THR A 48 -31.52 -14.06 7.28
N VAL A 49 -31.87 -14.49 6.05
CA VAL A 49 -30.90 -14.99 5.07
C VAL A 49 -29.93 -13.89 4.62
N TRP A 50 -30.41 -12.72 4.22
CA TRP A 50 -29.54 -11.64 3.76
C TRP A 50 -28.74 -10.97 4.87
N THR A 51 -29.04 -11.24 6.15
CA THR A 51 -28.25 -10.76 7.29
C THR A 51 -27.15 -11.76 7.64
N ILE A 52 -27.48 -13.06 7.68
CA ILE A 52 -26.52 -14.10 8.03
C ILE A 52 -25.49 -14.32 6.90
N ALA A 53 -25.93 -14.31 5.63
CA ALA A 53 -25.03 -14.60 4.51
C ALA A 53 -23.87 -13.58 4.39
N PRO A 54 -24.08 -12.25 4.44
CA PRO A 54 -22.99 -11.28 4.46
C PRO A 54 -22.10 -11.38 5.69
N ALA A 55 -22.66 -11.70 6.86
CA ALA A 55 -21.88 -11.90 8.08
C ALA A 55 -20.86 -13.04 7.91
N ILE A 56 -21.28 -14.16 7.32
CA ILE A 56 -20.39 -15.29 7.00
C ILE A 56 -19.33 -14.86 5.97
N ILE A 57 -19.72 -14.14 4.92
CA ILE A 57 -18.79 -13.65 3.90
C ILE A 57 -17.70 -12.75 4.51
N LEU A 58 -18.07 -11.85 5.43
CA LEU A 58 -17.12 -10.98 6.12
C LEU A 58 -16.11 -11.79 6.96
N VAL A 59 -16.53 -12.88 7.60
CA VAL A 59 -15.60 -13.77 8.34
C VAL A 59 -14.56 -14.39 7.38
N PHE A 60 -14.96 -14.80 6.18
CA PHE A 60 -14.04 -15.34 5.16
C PHE A 60 -13.04 -14.32 4.61
N ILE A 61 -13.36 -13.02 4.67
CA ILE A 61 -12.42 -11.95 4.33
C ILE A 61 -11.52 -11.62 5.53
N ALA A 62 -12.10 -11.54 6.73
CA ALA A 62 -11.40 -11.09 7.93
C ALA A 62 -10.27 -12.04 8.36
N ILE A 63 -10.48 -13.36 8.31
CA ILE A 63 -9.48 -14.35 8.76
C ILE A 63 -8.13 -14.22 8.02
N PRO A 64 -8.07 -14.27 6.67
CA PRO A 64 -6.80 -14.10 5.96
C PRO A 64 -6.23 -12.68 6.10
N SER A 65 -7.09 -11.65 6.20
CA SER A 65 -6.68 -10.27 6.41
C SER A 65 -5.93 -10.07 7.73
N LEU A 66 -6.50 -10.55 8.84
CA LEU A 66 -5.89 -10.45 10.17
C LEU A 66 -4.59 -11.25 10.24
N ARG A 67 -4.55 -12.46 9.67
CA ARG A 67 -3.30 -13.23 9.58
C ARG A 67 -2.19 -12.43 8.90
N LEU A 68 -2.51 -11.78 7.77
CA LEU A 68 -1.53 -10.99 7.04
C LEU A 68 -1.07 -9.75 7.82
N LEU A 69 -1.99 -9.08 8.51
CA LEU A 69 -1.68 -7.94 9.37
C LEU A 69 -0.62 -8.30 10.42
N TYR A 70 -0.80 -9.42 11.12
CA TYR A 70 0.16 -9.87 12.13
C TYR A 70 1.51 -10.28 11.53
N LEU A 71 1.52 -10.90 10.33
CA LEU A 71 2.76 -11.23 9.62
C LEU A 71 3.54 -9.98 9.17
N MET A 72 2.86 -8.86 8.94
CA MET A 72 3.50 -7.59 8.58
C MET A 72 4.10 -6.87 9.80
N ASP A 73 3.46 -7.00 10.97
CA ASP A 73 3.90 -6.36 12.21
C ASP A 73 5.00 -7.17 12.93
N GLU A 74 5.27 -8.40 12.51
CA GLU A 74 6.26 -9.27 13.14
C GLU A 74 7.68 -8.69 13.01
N ILE A 75 8.21 -8.20 14.14
CA ILE A 75 9.51 -7.53 14.21
C ILE A 75 10.63 -8.57 14.09
N HIS A 76 11.27 -8.60 12.93
CA HIS A 76 12.50 -9.34 12.72
C HIS A 76 13.68 -8.56 13.29
N ASN A 77 14.75 -9.24 13.70
CA ASN A 77 16.03 -8.60 14.01
C ASN A 77 16.63 -8.04 12.70
N PRO A 78 16.64 -6.72 12.48
CA PRO A 78 17.08 -6.16 11.21
C PRO A 78 18.61 -6.22 11.12
N VAL A 79 19.11 -6.40 9.90
CA VAL A 79 20.56 -6.34 9.61
C VAL A 79 21.02 -4.90 9.35
N VAL A 80 20.13 -4.08 8.77
CA VAL A 80 20.38 -2.66 8.46
C VAL A 80 19.18 -1.82 8.88
N THR A 81 19.46 -0.67 9.48
CA THR A 81 18.51 0.40 9.77
C THR A 81 18.78 1.59 8.84
N LEU A 82 17.76 1.96 8.06
CA LEU A 82 17.76 3.17 7.25
C LEU A 82 16.77 4.17 7.84
N LYS A 83 17.21 5.40 8.09
CA LYS A 83 16.29 6.49 8.43
C LYS A 83 16.03 7.33 7.18
N THR A 84 14.77 7.64 6.95
CA THR A 84 14.28 8.42 5.83
C THR A 84 13.56 9.65 6.36
N VAL A 85 13.94 10.83 5.88
CA VAL A 85 13.36 12.11 6.28
C VAL A 85 12.72 12.77 5.06
N GLY A 86 11.43 13.06 5.13
CA GLY A 86 10.70 13.83 4.11
C GLY A 86 10.89 15.33 4.29
N HIS A 87 11.12 16.03 3.17
CA HIS A 87 11.23 17.49 3.06
C HIS A 87 10.43 17.99 1.85
N GLN A 88 10.08 19.27 1.82
CA GLN A 88 9.51 19.96 0.66
C GLN A 88 10.64 20.33 -0.33
N TRP A 89 10.84 19.66 -1.46
CA TRP A 89 10.19 18.46 -1.98
C TRP A 89 11.25 17.46 -2.44
N TYR A 90 11.82 16.73 -1.48
CA TYR A 90 12.85 15.72 -1.67
C TYR A 90 12.90 14.79 -0.44
N TRP A 91 13.70 13.73 -0.53
CA TRP A 91 13.94 12.81 0.59
C TRP A 91 15.40 12.85 1.00
N SER A 92 15.69 12.83 2.29
CA SER A 92 17.04 12.58 2.80
C SER A 92 17.11 11.22 3.49
N TYR A 93 18.26 10.56 3.36
CA TYR A 93 18.47 9.20 3.83
C TYR A 93 19.72 9.12 4.70
N GLU A 94 19.60 8.50 5.86
CA GLU A 94 20.65 8.36 6.87
C GLU A 94 20.95 6.87 7.16
N TYR A 95 22.18 6.43 6.85
CA TYR A 95 22.71 5.11 7.22
C TYR A 95 23.56 5.25 8.49
N SER A 96 22.90 5.09 9.64
CA SER A 96 23.53 5.32 10.95
C SER A 96 24.37 4.15 11.47
N ASP A 97 24.13 2.93 10.99
CA ASP A 97 24.73 1.71 11.55
C ASP A 97 26.24 1.53 11.25
N PHE A 98 26.76 2.14 10.18
CA PHE A 98 28.15 1.92 9.75
C PHE A 98 28.98 3.21 9.74
N MET A 99 28.73 4.10 8.77
CA MET A 99 29.62 5.23 8.44
C MET A 99 28.98 6.62 8.66
N LYS A 100 27.82 6.70 9.33
CA LYS A 100 27.02 7.95 9.41
C LYS A 100 26.93 8.63 8.04
N LEU A 101 26.57 7.86 7.03
CA LEU A 101 26.37 8.36 5.68
C LEU A 101 24.99 9.03 5.61
N GLU A 102 24.95 10.25 5.10
CA GLU A 102 23.74 11.01 4.84
C GLU A 102 23.79 11.59 3.43
N PHE A 103 22.68 11.53 2.70
CA PHE A 103 22.54 12.17 1.40
C PHE A 103 21.09 12.53 1.10
N ASP A 104 20.93 13.51 0.23
CA ASP A 104 19.63 13.95 -0.30
C ASP A 104 19.35 13.28 -1.66
N SER A 105 18.08 13.06 -1.94
CA SER A 105 17.57 12.43 -3.14
C SER A 105 16.50 13.32 -3.77
N TYR A 106 16.85 13.97 -4.87
CA TYR A 106 16.00 14.84 -5.67
C TYR A 106 15.58 14.15 -6.96
N MET A 107 14.41 14.53 -7.49
CA MET A 107 13.98 14.09 -8.82
C MET A 107 14.92 14.65 -9.91
N VAL A 108 15.32 13.81 -10.85
CA VAL A 108 16.11 14.24 -12.01
C VAL A 108 15.25 15.12 -12.92
N GLN A 109 15.76 16.31 -13.26
CA GLN A 109 15.09 17.23 -14.18
C GLN A 109 15.06 16.68 -15.60
N GLN A 110 14.03 17.07 -16.38
CA GLN A 110 13.85 16.56 -17.75
C GLN A 110 15.00 16.93 -18.69
N GLU A 111 15.66 18.06 -18.46
CA GLU A 111 16.81 18.52 -19.26
C GLU A 111 18.04 17.62 -19.07
N ASP A 112 18.17 17.00 -17.90
CA ASP A 112 19.26 16.10 -17.53
C ASP A 112 18.91 14.62 -17.72
N GLN A 113 17.73 14.31 -18.26
CA GLN A 113 17.27 12.92 -18.42
C GLN A 113 18.06 12.20 -19.52
N GLN A 114 18.71 11.10 -19.12
CA GLN A 114 19.30 10.16 -20.07
C GLN A 114 18.20 9.35 -20.76
N ILE A 115 18.50 8.84 -21.96
CA ILE A 115 17.55 8.13 -22.85
C ILE A 115 16.81 6.95 -22.18
N ASN A 116 17.39 6.36 -21.13
CA ASN A 116 16.84 5.18 -20.42
C ASN A 116 16.30 5.49 -19.01
N THR A 117 15.88 6.73 -18.75
CA THR A 117 15.32 7.13 -17.45
C THR A 117 13.80 7.27 -17.50
N PHE A 118 13.14 6.99 -16.38
CA PHE A 118 11.71 7.19 -16.23
C PHE A 118 11.40 8.62 -15.80
N ARG A 119 10.57 9.28 -16.59
CA ARG A 119 10.08 10.63 -16.28
C ARG A 119 9.35 10.64 -14.93
N LEU A 120 9.75 11.55 -14.04
CA LEU A 120 9.22 11.77 -12.69
C LEU A 120 9.47 10.66 -11.64
N LEU A 121 10.24 9.62 -11.98
CA LEU A 121 10.52 8.52 -11.05
C LEU A 121 12.00 8.42 -10.70
N ASP A 122 12.91 8.77 -11.61
CA ASP A 122 14.34 8.72 -11.30
C ASP A 122 14.78 9.86 -10.40
N THR A 123 15.64 9.50 -9.45
CA THR A 123 16.34 10.42 -8.55
C THR A 123 17.83 10.49 -8.86
N ASP A 124 18.49 11.57 -8.43
CA ASP A 124 19.94 11.77 -8.56
C ASP A 124 20.73 10.76 -7.72
N ASN A 125 20.32 10.56 -6.46
CA ASN A 125 20.91 9.61 -5.52
C ASN A 125 19.88 8.54 -5.15
N ARG A 126 20.23 7.29 -5.43
CA ARG A 126 19.36 6.15 -5.13
C ARG A 126 19.71 5.54 -3.78
N VAL A 127 18.69 5.10 -3.07
CA VAL A 127 18.83 4.28 -1.87
C VAL A 127 19.34 2.88 -2.27
N VAL A 128 20.42 2.43 -1.64
CA VAL A 128 21.01 1.10 -1.90
C VAL A 128 20.84 0.24 -0.66
N LEU A 129 20.11 -0.85 -0.80
CA LEU A 129 19.80 -1.77 0.30
C LEU A 129 20.18 -3.22 -0.06
N PRO A 130 20.65 -4.01 0.91
CA PRO A 130 21.01 -5.42 0.67
C PRO A 130 19.77 -6.30 0.42
N MET A 131 19.83 -7.12 -0.62
CA MET A 131 18.81 -8.16 -0.87
C MET A 131 18.91 -9.30 0.16
N ASN A 132 17.82 -10.05 0.32
CA ASN A 132 17.69 -11.24 1.18
C ASN A 132 18.06 -11.00 2.65
N SER A 133 17.86 -9.78 3.14
CA SER A 133 18.06 -9.44 4.55
C SER A 133 16.89 -8.60 5.08
N PRO A 134 16.53 -8.74 6.36
CA PRO A 134 15.51 -7.90 6.99
C PRO A 134 16.06 -6.49 7.18
N ILE A 135 15.36 -5.50 6.63
CA ILE A 135 15.68 -4.09 6.73
C ILE A 135 14.66 -3.41 7.62
N ARG A 136 15.13 -2.60 8.56
CA ARG A 136 14.29 -1.67 9.33
C ARG A 136 14.36 -0.30 8.68
N MET A 137 13.22 0.27 8.36
CA MET A 137 13.14 1.65 7.92
C MET A 137 12.45 2.50 8.99
N ILE A 138 13.04 3.65 9.29
CA ILE A 138 12.49 4.66 10.18
C ILE A 138 12.10 5.86 9.33
N VAL A 139 10.81 6.18 9.27
CA VAL A 139 10.27 7.26 8.43
C VAL A 139 9.80 8.41 9.32
N THR A 140 10.26 9.62 9.01
CA THR A 140 9.88 10.87 9.68
C THR A 140 9.89 12.02 8.68
N ALA A 141 9.37 13.19 9.05
CA ALA A 141 9.49 14.40 8.23
C ALA A 141 10.15 15.54 9.02
N ALA A 142 10.75 16.48 8.31
CA ALA A 142 11.34 17.69 8.89
C ALA A 142 10.40 18.89 8.86
N ASP A 143 9.39 18.88 7.99
CA ASP A 143 8.49 20.01 7.75
C ASP A 143 6.99 19.67 7.87
N VAL A 144 6.38 19.14 6.81
CA VAL A 144 4.95 18.80 6.70
C VAL A 144 4.78 17.28 6.65
N LEU A 145 3.53 16.82 6.51
CA LEU A 145 3.26 15.41 6.28
C LEU A 145 3.75 14.99 4.89
N HIS A 146 4.44 13.86 4.84
CA HIS A 146 4.73 13.11 3.61
C HIS A 146 4.37 11.64 3.84
N SER A 147 4.52 10.80 2.83
CA SER A 147 4.38 9.35 3.02
C SER A 147 5.32 8.61 2.10
N TRP A 148 6.21 7.82 2.70
CA TRP A 148 7.22 7.04 1.99
C TRP A 148 6.57 5.74 1.53
N ALA A 149 6.49 5.53 0.22
CA ALA A 149 5.78 4.39 -0.34
C ALA A 149 6.53 3.77 -1.52
N VAL A 150 6.77 2.46 -1.44
CA VAL A 150 7.33 1.64 -2.52
C VAL A 150 6.36 0.48 -2.78
N PRO A 151 5.46 0.61 -3.77
CA PRO A 151 4.35 -0.34 -3.97
C PRO A 151 4.81 -1.78 -4.22
N SER A 152 5.92 -1.96 -4.93
CA SER A 152 6.47 -3.29 -5.23
C SER A 152 6.94 -4.06 -4.00
N LEU A 153 7.27 -3.36 -2.91
CA LEU A 153 7.59 -3.94 -1.60
C LEU A 153 6.34 -4.12 -0.72
N GLY A 154 5.21 -3.51 -1.09
CA GLY A 154 4.01 -3.46 -0.26
C GLY A 154 4.19 -2.59 0.98
N VAL A 155 5.05 -1.56 0.89
CA VAL A 155 5.35 -0.66 2.01
C VAL A 155 4.81 0.73 1.72
N LYS A 156 4.04 1.26 2.66
CA LYS A 156 3.65 2.66 2.74
C LYS A 156 3.69 3.07 4.21
N THR A 157 4.39 4.16 4.52
CA THR A 157 4.50 4.65 5.90
C THR A 157 4.57 6.16 5.91
N ASP A 158 3.68 6.78 6.67
CA ASP A 158 3.60 8.23 6.74
C ASP A 158 4.82 8.81 7.46
N ALA A 159 5.36 9.87 6.90
CA ALA A 159 6.44 10.66 7.43
C ALA A 159 5.81 11.81 8.20
N THR A 160 5.84 11.74 9.54
CA THR A 160 5.14 12.67 10.42
C THR A 160 6.16 13.50 11.21
N PRO A 161 6.13 14.84 11.15
CA PRO A 161 7.04 15.67 11.93
C PRO A 161 6.92 15.37 13.43
N GLY A 162 8.06 15.14 14.09
CA GLY A 162 8.10 14.82 15.52
C GLY A 162 7.75 13.36 15.88
N ARG A 163 7.57 12.46 14.90
CA ARG A 163 7.32 11.03 15.13
C ARG A 163 8.17 10.15 14.24
N LEU A 164 8.81 9.16 14.85
CA LEU A 164 9.60 8.13 14.16
C LEU A 164 8.72 6.90 13.91
N ASN A 165 8.19 6.75 12.70
CA ASN A 165 7.45 5.55 12.32
C ASN A 165 8.40 4.45 11.85
N GLN A 166 8.16 3.22 12.28
CA GLN A 166 8.98 2.09 11.90
C GLN A 166 8.20 1.19 10.93
N THR A 167 8.88 0.71 9.89
CA THR A 167 8.40 -0.36 9.03
C THR A 167 9.54 -1.35 8.75
N SER A 168 9.20 -2.59 8.45
CA SER A 168 10.19 -3.63 8.15
C SER A 168 9.83 -4.37 6.88
N PHE A 169 10.84 -4.69 6.07
CA PHE A 169 10.67 -5.41 4.83
C PHE A 169 11.95 -6.13 4.42
N SER A 170 11.84 -7.03 3.45
CA SER A 170 12.97 -7.72 2.81
C SER A 170 12.83 -7.64 1.30
N ILE A 171 13.97 -7.55 0.62
CA ILE A 171 14.03 -7.48 -0.86
C ILE A 171 14.48 -8.84 -1.38
N ASN A 172 13.62 -9.56 -2.09
CA ASN A 172 13.92 -10.93 -2.53
C ASN A 172 14.64 -11.01 -3.90
N ARG A 173 14.67 -9.92 -4.66
CA ARG A 173 15.23 -9.87 -6.01
C ARG A 173 16.03 -8.58 -6.20
N PRO A 174 17.20 -8.63 -6.86
CA PRO A 174 17.94 -7.42 -7.18
C PRO A 174 17.19 -6.61 -8.26
N GLY A 175 17.35 -5.29 -8.24
CA GLY A 175 16.76 -4.41 -9.24
C GLY A 175 16.50 -3.00 -8.70
N LEU A 176 15.90 -2.17 -9.53
CA LEU A 176 15.39 -0.85 -9.16
C LEU A 176 13.92 -0.97 -8.79
N LEU A 177 13.56 -0.47 -7.61
CA LEU A 177 12.19 -0.43 -7.10
C LEU A 177 11.84 1.03 -6.88
N TYR A 178 10.81 1.49 -7.58
CA TYR A 178 10.41 2.89 -7.56
C TYR A 178 9.24 3.14 -6.62
N GLY A 179 9.20 4.35 -6.07
CA GLY A 179 8.12 4.86 -5.25
C GLY A 179 7.82 6.33 -5.51
N GLN A 180 6.75 6.83 -4.89
CA GLN A 180 6.40 8.25 -4.90
C GLN A 180 5.83 8.66 -3.54
N CYS A 181 5.94 9.95 -3.21
CA CYS A 181 5.27 10.49 -2.05
C CYS A 181 3.76 10.25 -2.13
N SER A 182 3.19 9.67 -1.07
CA SER A 182 1.79 9.22 -1.03
C SER A 182 0.92 10.00 -0.06
N GLU A 183 1.34 11.21 0.31
CA GLU A 183 0.62 12.16 1.17
C GLU A 183 0.83 13.60 0.67
N ILE A 184 -0.24 14.40 0.64
CA ILE A 184 -0.21 15.74 0.04
C ILE A 184 0.72 16.68 0.82
N CYS A 185 1.79 17.16 0.17
CA CYS A 185 2.84 17.94 0.82
C CYS A 185 3.16 19.30 0.16
N GLY A 186 2.28 19.80 -0.72
CA GLY A 186 2.39 21.12 -1.34
C GLY A 186 2.62 21.10 -2.85
N ALA A 187 3.21 22.19 -3.37
CA ALA A 187 3.28 22.47 -4.82
C ALA A 187 3.95 21.36 -5.64
N ASN A 188 5.06 20.79 -5.16
CA ASN A 188 5.80 19.75 -5.87
C ASN A 188 5.57 18.36 -5.27
N HIS A 189 4.40 18.11 -4.69
CA HIS A 189 4.01 16.79 -4.16
C HIS A 189 4.25 15.65 -5.17
N SER A 190 3.93 15.89 -6.45
CA SER A 190 4.10 14.90 -7.52
C SER A 190 5.55 14.71 -8.00
N PHE A 191 6.52 15.44 -7.45
CA PHE A 191 7.89 15.56 -7.97
C PHE A 191 8.97 15.21 -6.94
N MET A 192 8.65 14.35 -5.98
CA MET A 192 9.60 13.82 -5.00
C MET A 192 9.53 12.28 -4.94
N PRO A 193 10.04 11.60 -5.98
CA PRO A 193 10.03 10.14 -6.07
C PRO A 193 11.04 9.50 -5.11
N ILE A 194 10.96 8.17 -5.03
CA ILE A 194 11.74 7.29 -4.16
C ILE A 194 12.43 6.23 -5.02
#